data_AF-A0A7C0V9X5-F1
#
_entry.id   AF-A0A7C0V9X5-F1
#
_cell.length_a   1.000
_cell.length_b   1.000
_cell.length_c   1.000
_cell.angle_alpha   90.00
_cell.angle_beta   90.00
_cell.angle_gamma   90.00
#
_symmetry.space_group_name_H-M   'P 1'
#
loop_
_entity.id
_entity.type
_entity.pdbx_description
1 polymer ?
#
loop_
_entity_poly.entity_id
_entity_poly.type
_entity_poly.pdbx_seq_one_letter_code
_entity_poly.pdbx_strand_id
1 'polypeptide(L)'
;SVNTLAIGTRRESLISTKLAKKLKADAGDTIVILSTNRAGGLSIKEVKIESVLTNGLFTGGVDLCIPIDKMEEFLLWDTGEVKQIRVNFNQYEKADSLSKLLSGMFPDLNISPWNERLKNLESLFRISDIKMYLFSFIVLLLTSGIIMNSVLSSVMERKKDLGTIRAIGSSRRFIIFLILTEVVIITFFSCLAGTFFSYIITRKLMQVGFHYESVAEMTQYIPPVLYPAINPLRWIVDVIFLFVWAIIWSIYPAVLIARMPPVKALREEI
;
A
#
# COMPACT_ATOMS: atom_id res chain seq x y z
N SER A 1 -12.58 -1.87 -6.32
CA SER A 1 -13.90 -1.39 -5.86
C SER A 1 -13.86 0.11 -5.56
N VAL A 2 -13.59 0.95 -6.55
CA VAL A 2 -13.67 2.41 -6.42
C VAL A 2 -14.27 2.96 -7.72
N ASN A 3 -15.54 3.34 -7.66
CA ASN A 3 -16.23 4.31 -8.53
C ASN A 3 -15.99 4.32 -10.06
N THR A 4 -15.78 3.17 -10.71
CA THR A 4 -16.03 3.06 -12.16
C THR A 4 -17.51 2.83 -12.52
N LEU A 5 -18.37 2.61 -11.52
CA LEU A 5 -19.80 2.29 -11.70
C LEU A 5 -20.71 3.51 -11.86
N ALA A 6 -20.18 4.73 -11.78
CA ALA A 6 -20.92 5.95 -12.03
C ALA A 6 -20.29 6.74 -13.18
N ILE A 7 -19.99 6.07 -14.30
CA ILE A 7 -20.04 6.77 -15.58
C ILE A 7 -21.53 7.07 -15.77
N GLY A 8 -21.92 8.26 -15.33
CA GLY A 8 -23.25 8.82 -15.55
C GLY A 8 -23.64 8.58 -17.00
N THR A 9 -24.86 8.09 -17.16
CA THR A 9 -25.70 8.12 -18.37
C THR A 9 -24.96 7.94 -19.71
N ARG A 10 -25.38 6.98 -20.55
CA ARG A 10 -24.81 6.62 -21.88
C ARG A 10 -24.47 7.77 -22.87
N ARG A 11 -24.67 9.06 -22.53
CA ARG A 11 -24.63 10.21 -23.43
C ARG A 11 -23.73 11.37 -22.96
N GLU A 12 -23.13 11.30 -21.78
CA GLU A 12 -22.41 12.44 -21.20
C GLU A 12 -20.94 12.47 -21.64
N SER A 13 -20.46 13.64 -22.07
CA SER A 13 -19.03 13.84 -22.38
C SER A 13 -18.30 14.28 -21.11
N LEU A 14 -17.19 13.61 -20.79
CA LEU A 14 -16.45 13.79 -19.55
C LEU A 14 -15.03 14.24 -19.82
N ILE A 15 -14.54 15.20 -19.05
CA ILE A 15 -13.14 15.66 -19.14
C ILE A 15 -12.39 15.38 -17.83
N SER A 16 -11.16 14.93 -17.92
CA SER A 16 -10.28 14.80 -16.75
C SER A 16 -9.85 16.16 -16.16
N THR A 17 -9.65 16.24 -14.84
CA THR A 17 -9.23 17.49 -14.18
C THR A 17 -7.90 18.04 -14.70
N LYS A 18 -6.93 17.20 -15.09
CA LYS A 18 -5.66 17.71 -15.63
C LYS A 18 -5.84 18.33 -17.03
N LEU A 19 -6.67 17.74 -17.89
CA LEU A 19 -6.97 18.31 -19.21
C LEU A 19 -7.79 19.60 -19.08
N ALA A 20 -8.79 19.62 -18.20
CA ALA A 20 -9.59 20.81 -17.87
C ALA A 20 -8.70 21.98 -17.44
N LYS A 21 -7.75 21.76 -16.52
CA LYS A 21 -6.77 22.78 -16.09
C LYS A 21 -5.89 23.29 -17.23
N LYS A 22 -5.43 22.41 -18.12
CA LYS A 22 -4.59 22.80 -19.27
C LYS A 22 -5.36 23.64 -20.28
N LEU A 23 -6.63 23.30 -20.51
CA LEU A 23 -7.51 24.00 -21.45
C LEU A 23 -8.23 25.20 -20.83
N LYS A 24 -8.11 25.40 -19.50
CA LYS A 24 -8.88 26.39 -18.73
C LYS A 24 -10.40 26.25 -18.99
N ALA A 25 -10.88 25.01 -19.02
CA ALA A 25 -12.26 24.67 -19.30
C ALA A 25 -12.93 24.09 -18.04
N ASP A 26 -14.18 24.47 -17.80
CA ASP A 26 -15.02 24.01 -16.68
C ASP A 26 -16.20 23.15 -17.17
N ALA A 27 -16.94 22.55 -16.24
CA ALA A 27 -18.16 21.81 -16.57
C ALA A 27 -19.20 22.75 -17.19
N GLY A 28 -19.74 22.37 -18.35
CA GLY A 28 -20.65 23.20 -19.15
C GLY A 28 -20.02 23.87 -20.36
N ASP A 29 -18.68 23.95 -20.42
CA ASP A 29 -17.96 24.53 -21.54
C ASP A 29 -17.97 23.62 -22.77
N THR A 30 -17.74 24.22 -23.94
CA THR A 30 -17.66 23.50 -25.22
C THR A 30 -16.21 23.49 -25.71
N ILE A 31 -15.70 22.30 -26.03
CA ILE A 31 -14.35 22.10 -26.57
C ILE A 31 -14.46 21.71 -28.04
N VAL A 32 -13.57 22.28 -28.85
CA VAL A 32 -13.42 21.91 -30.26
C VAL A 32 -12.42 20.77 -30.38
N ILE A 33 -12.85 19.66 -30.96
CA ILE A 33 -12.00 18.52 -31.27
C ILE A 33 -11.64 18.57 -32.75
N LEU A 34 -10.34 18.52 -33.01
CA LEU A 34 -9.77 18.39 -34.34
C LEU A 34 -9.21 16.98 -34.46
N SER A 35 -9.73 16.21 -35.41
CA SER A 35 -9.24 14.85 -35.68
C SER A 35 -9.25 14.56 -37.17
N THR A 36 -8.41 13.63 -37.61
CA THR A 36 -8.44 13.15 -38.98
C THR A 36 -9.38 11.96 -39.06
N ASN A 37 -10.37 12.04 -39.94
CA ASN A 37 -11.28 10.94 -40.22
C ASN A 37 -10.59 9.80 -40.96
N ARG A 38 -11.30 8.67 -41.13
CA ARG A 38 -10.79 7.48 -41.83
C ARG A 38 -10.34 7.76 -43.28
N ALA A 39 -10.95 8.75 -43.94
CA ALA A 39 -10.62 9.17 -45.30
C ALA A 39 -9.44 10.16 -45.38
N GLY A 40 -8.78 10.47 -44.26
CA GLY A 40 -7.68 11.45 -44.19
C GLY A 40 -8.15 12.91 -44.23
N GLY A 41 -9.45 13.16 -44.19
CA GLY A 41 -10.04 14.48 -44.09
C GLY A 41 -9.99 15.01 -42.66
N LEU A 42 -9.88 16.33 -42.51
CA LEU A 42 -9.97 17.00 -41.22
C LEU A 42 -11.44 17.07 -40.78
N SER A 43 -11.77 16.43 -39.66
CA SER A 43 -13.07 16.55 -39.00
C SER A 43 -12.95 17.48 -37.79
N ILE A 44 -13.89 18.42 -37.70
CA ILE A 44 -14.01 19.38 -36.59
C ILE A 44 -15.38 19.18 -35.93
N LYS A 45 -15.41 18.98 -34.61
CA LYS A 45 -16.67 18.86 -33.87
C LYS A 45 -16.56 19.55 -32.52
N GLU A 46 -17.61 20.30 -32.20
CA GLU A 46 -17.83 20.89 -30.89
C GLU A 46 -18.46 19.86 -29.95
N VAL A 47 -17.83 19.64 -28.80
CA VAL A 47 -18.30 18.72 -27.77
C VAL A 47 -18.47 19.49 -26.48
N LYS A 48 -19.70 19.50 -25.98
CA LYS A 48 -20.03 20.07 -24.67
C LYS A 48 -19.60 19.10 -23.57
N ILE A 49 -18.88 19.63 -22.58
CA ILE A 49 -18.45 18.91 -21.38
C ILE A 49 -19.59 18.95 -20.37
N GLU A 50 -20.03 17.77 -19.92
CA GLU A 50 -21.13 17.67 -18.95
C GLU A 50 -20.60 17.53 -17.52
N SER A 51 -19.46 16.86 -17.31
CA SER A 51 -18.81 16.86 -16.01
C SER A 51 -17.29 16.63 -16.06
N VAL A 52 -16.64 16.97 -14.95
CA VAL A 52 -15.19 16.84 -14.76
C VAL A 52 -14.89 15.64 -13.88
N LEU A 53 -14.05 14.74 -14.38
CA LEU A 53 -13.54 13.57 -13.69
C LEU A 53 -12.30 13.93 -12.87
N THR A 54 -12.43 13.83 -11.55
CA THR A 54 -11.35 14.07 -10.58
C THR A 54 -10.13 13.19 -10.82
N ASN A 55 -10.39 11.92 -11.17
CA ASN A 55 -9.38 10.95 -11.56
C ASN A 55 -9.56 10.66 -13.04
N GLY A 56 -8.51 10.86 -13.84
CA GLY A 56 -8.53 10.44 -15.24
C GLY A 56 -8.81 8.94 -15.37
N LEU A 57 -9.51 8.57 -16.45
CA LEU A 57 -9.87 7.18 -16.76
C LEU A 57 -8.72 6.44 -17.46
N PHE A 58 -7.81 7.19 -18.09
CA PHE A 58 -6.69 6.64 -18.84
C PHE A 58 -5.37 7.34 -18.50
N THR A 59 -4.33 6.82 -19.12
CA THR A 59 -2.91 7.17 -18.92
C THR A 59 -2.65 8.67 -18.92
N GLY A 60 -2.00 9.16 -17.85
CA GLY A 60 -1.56 10.55 -17.72
C GLY A 60 -2.61 11.49 -17.14
N GLY A 61 -3.86 11.03 -16.98
CA GLY A 61 -4.95 11.81 -16.42
C GLY A 61 -5.38 12.99 -17.31
N VAL A 62 -5.07 12.91 -18.61
CA VAL A 62 -5.42 13.89 -19.65
C VAL A 62 -6.35 13.19 -20.63
N ASP A 63 -7.57 12.95 -20.15
CA ASP A 63 -8.58 12.17 -20.84
C ASP A 63 -9.77 13.03 -21.21
N LEU A 64 -10.32 12.73 -22.39
CA LEU A 64 -11.62 13.19 -22.86
C LEU A 64 -12.43 11.94 -23.23
N CYS A 65 -13.57 11.75 -22.58
CA CYS A 65 -14.47 10.63 -22.82
C CYS A 65 -15.71 11.13 -23.51
N ILE A 66 -16.03 10.49 -24.63
CA ILE A 66 -17.16 10.84 -25.49
C ILE A 66 -17.90 9.54 -25.79
N PRO A 67 -19.23 9.54 -25.74
CA PRO A 67 -20.03 8.38 -26.16
C PRO A 67 -19.64 7.92 -27.57
N ILE A 68 -19.52 6.60 -27.75
CA ILE A 68 -19.08 6.01 -29.02
C ILE A 68 -19.99 6.39 -30.18
N ASP A 69 -21.31 6.47 -29.96
CA ASP A 69 -22.31 6.87 -30.96
C ASP A 69 -22.00 8.25 -31.57
N LYS A 70 -21.51 9.21 -30.77
CA LYS A 70 -21.11 10.55 -31.25
C LYS A 70 -19.77 10.51 -32.00
N MET A 71 -18.92 9.55 -31.69
CA MET A 71 -17.60 9.39 -32.29
C MET A 71 -17.67 8.68 -33.63
N GLU A 72 -18.59 7.72 -33.80
CA GLU A 72 -18.82 7.02 -35.08
C GLU A 72 -19.19 8.01 -36.19
N GLU A 73 -20.13 8.93 -35.91
CA GLU A 73 -20.50 10.02 -36.83
C GLU A 73 -19.30 10.95 -37.13
N PHE A 74 -18.53 11.30 -36.10
CA PHE A 74 -17.43 12.27 -36.22
C PHE A 74 -16.21 11.74 -37.00
N LEU A 75 -15.87 10.46 -36.80
CA LEU A 75 -14.71 9.81 -37.41
C LEU A 75 -15.01 9.12 -38.74
N LEU A 76 -16.29 9.07 -39.15
CA LEU A 76 -16.76 8.28 -40.28
C LEU A 76 -16.40 6.79 -40.13
N TRP A 77 -16.65 6.24 -38.95
CA TRP A 77 -16.52 4.80 -38.71
C TRP A 77 -17.79 4.08 -39.16
N ASP A 78 -17.64 2.86 -39.66
CA ASP A 78 -18.79 2.00 -39.89
C ASP A 78 -19.39 1.58 -38.54
N THR A 79 -20.71 1.38 -38.48
CA THR A 79 -21.39 1.00 -37.23
C THR A 79 -20.78 -0.26 -36.63
N GLY A 80 -20.24 -0.17 -35.41
CA GLY A 80 -19.60 -1.30 -34.73
C GLY A 80 -18.09 -1.46 -34.98
N GLU A 81 -17.45 -0.57 -35.72
CA GLU A 81 -15.98 -0.53 -35.79
C GLU A 81 -15.38 0.04 -34.49
N VAL A 82 -14.58 -0.77 -33.80
CA VAL A 82 -13.94 -0.37 -32.53
C VAL A 82 -12.45 -0.71 -32.59
N LYS A 83 -11.58 0.26 -32.27
CA LYS A 83 -10.13 0.05 -32.22
C LYS A 83 -9.69 -0.91 -31.11
N GLN A 84 -10.34 -0.85 -29.94
CA GLN A 84 -10.00 -1.70 -28.80
C GLN A 84 -11.21 -1.92 -27.90
N ILE A 85 -11.44 -3.18 -27.55
CA ILE A 85 -12.40 -3.55 -26.50
C ILE A 85 -11.63 -3.85 -25.22
N ARG A 86 -12.07 -3.27 -24.10
CA ARG A 86 -11.54 -3.57 -22.77
C ARG A 86 -12.57 -4.30 -21.96
N VAL A 87 -12.19 -5.47 -21.46
CA VAL A 87 -13.01 -6.27 -20.56
C VAL A 87 -12.37 -6.20 -19.17
N ASN A 88 -13.14 -5.75 -18.19
CA ASN A 88 -12.69 -5.67 -16.81
C ASN A 88 -13.20 -6.89 -16.03
N PHE A 89 -12.35 -7.44 -15.16
CA PHE A 89 -12.66 -8.64 -14.40
C PHE A 89 -12.57 -8.36 -12.91
N ASN A 90 -13.50 -8.91 -12.13
CA ASN A 90 -13.44 -8.82 -10.67
C ASN A 90 -12.37 -9.74 -10.06
N GLN A 91 -11.96 -10.80 -10.78
CA GLN A 91 -10.95 -11.77 -10.35
C GLN A 91 -9.74 -11.72 -11.27
N TYR A 92 -8.67 -11.08 -10.79
CA TYR A 92 -7.41 -10.89 -11.52
C TYR A 92 -6.76 -12.21 -11.96
N GLU A 93 -6.84 -13.25 -11.12
CA GLU A 93 -6.20 -14.56 -11.32
C GLU A 93 -6.72 -15.33 -12.54
N LYS A 94 -7.95 -15.05 -12.97
CA LYS A 94 -8.57 -15.72 -14.12
C LYS A 94 -8.26 -15.06 -15.47
N ALA A 95 -7.66 -13.86 -15.45
CA ALA A 95 -7.42 -13.09 -16.67
C ALA A 95 -6.48 -13.83 -17.65
N ASP A 96 -5.46 -14.54 -17.14
CA ASP A 96 -4.48 -15.23 -17.98
C ASP A 96 -5.07 -16.48 -18.65
N SER A 97 -5.86 -17.26 -17.88
CA SER A 97 -6.51 -18.47 -18.40
C SER A 97 -7.56 -18.14 -19.47
N LEU A 98 -8.31 -17.06 -19.25
CA LEU A 98 -9.35 -16.62 -20.18
C LEU A 98 -8.76 -15.93 -21.41
N SER A 99 -7.66 -15.19 -21.25
CA SER A 99 -6.89 -14.65 -22.37
C SER A 99 -6.44 -15.75 -23.32
N LYS A 100 -5.88 -16.85 -22.79
CA LYS A 100 -5.48 -18.01 -23.61
C LYS A 100 -6.66 -18.65 -24.34
N LEU A 101 -7.82 -18.75 -23.68
CA LEU A 101 -9.04 -19.28 -24.30
C LEU A 101 -9.51 -18.37 -25.45
N LEU A 102 -9.57 -17.06 -25.22
CA LEU A 102 -9.97 -16.09 -26.23
C LEU A 102 -8.99 -16.01 -27.41
N SER A 103 -7.68 -16.08 -27.14
CA SER A 103 -6.65 -16.15 -28.20
C SER A 103 -6.82 -17.40 -29.07
N GLY A 104 -7.29 -18.51 -28.50
CA GLY A 104 -7.63 -19.73 -29.25
C GLY A 104 -8.90 -19.59 -30.09
N MET A 105 -9.88 -18.81 -29.65
CA MET A 105 -11.15 -18.61 -30.37
C MET A 105 -11.07 -17.53 -31.45
N PHE A 106 -10.19 -16.53 -31.29
CA PHE A 106 -10.06 -15.39 -32.19
C PHE A 106 -8.59 -15.13 -32.54
N PRO A 107 -8.00 -15.91 -33.46
CA PRO A 107 -6.59 -15.80 -33.82
C PRO A 107 -6.23 -14.45 -34.50
N ASP A 108 -7.20 -13.77 -35.11
CA ASP A 108 -6.99 -12.48 -35.77
C ASP A 108 -6.98 -11.29 -34.79
N LEU A 109 -7.34 -11.50 -33.53
CA LEU A 109 -7.37 -10.44 -32.50
C LEU A 109 -6.10 -10.47 -31.64
N ASN A 110 -5.43 -9.33 -31.52
CA ASN A 110 -4.34 -9.17 -30.58
C ASN A 110 -4.89 -9.04 -29.14
N ILE A 111 -4.96 -10.15 -28.44
CA ILE A 111 -5.42 -10.22 -27.05
C ILE A 111 -4.20 -10.15 -26.13
N SER A 112 -3.96 -8.98 -25.56
CA SER A 112 -2.90 -8.78 -24.57
C SER A 112 -3.52 -8.69 -23.15
N PRO A 113 -3.29 -9.69 -22.29
CA PRO A 113 -3.82 -9.65 -20.94
C PRO A 113 -3.08 -8.61 -20.09
N TRP A 114 -3.76 -8.12 -19.04
CA TRP A 114 -3.25 -7.04 -18.22
C TRP A 114 -1.94 -7.41 -17.49
N ASN A 115 -1.79 -8.67 -17.08
CA ASN A 115 -0.56 -9.19 -16.48
C ASN A 115 0.66 -9.08 -17.41
N GLU A 116 0.51 -9.32 -18.72
CA GLU A 116 1.60 -9.20 -19.67
C GLU A 116 2.06 -7.76 -19.84
N ARG A 117 1.11 -6.79 -19.83
CA ARG A 117 1.44 -5.36 -19.82
C ARG A 117 2.11 -4.91 -18.53
N LEU A 118 1.80 -5.56 -17.41
CA LEU A 118 2.44 -5.33 -16.11
C LEU A 118 3.76 -6.08 -15.92
N LYS A 119 4.17 -7.03 -16.77
CA LYS A 119 5.45 -7.77 -16.59
C LYS A 119 6.65 -6.83 -16.43
N ASN A 120 6.67 -5.73 -17.17
CA ASN A 120 7.72 -4.70 -17.03
C ASN A 120 7.64 -3.98 -15.67
N LEU A 121 6.44 -3.85 -15.09
CA LEU A 121 6.20 -3.27 -13.77
C LEU A 121 6.36 -4.27 -12.62
N GLU A 122 6.31 -5.58 -12.87
CA GLU A 122 6.56 -6.61 -11.86
C GLU A 122 7.97 -6.45 -11.25
N SER A 123 8.94 -6.08 -12.08
CA SER A 123 10.29 -5.73 -11.61
C SER A 123 10.30 -4.54 -10.64
N LEU A 124 9.46 -3.53 -10.87
CA LEU A 124 9.34 -2.35 -10.00
C LEU A 124 8.67 -2.70 -8.67
N PHE A 125 7.62 -3.52 -8.69
CA PHE A 125 6.98 -4.01 -7.47
C PHE A 125 7.94 -4.89 -6.67
N ARG A 126 8.68 -5.79 -7.31
CA ARG A 126 9.70 -6.62 -6.65
C ARG A 126 10.79 -5.78 -6.00
N ILE A 127 11.27 -4.73 -6.67
CA ILE A 127 12.25 -3.79 -6.09
C ILE A 127 11.64 -3.05 -4.89
N SER A 128 10.36 -2.64 -4.99
CA SER A 128 9.64 -1.99 -3.89
C SER A 128 9.51 -2.92 -2.68
N ASP A 129 9.14 -4.19 -2.90
CA ASP A 129 9.03 -5.21 -1.87
C ASP A 129 10.37 -5.47 -1.19
N ILE A 130 11.46 -5.61 -1.96
CA ILE A 130 12.81 -5.79 -1.40
C ILE A 130 13.20 -4.59 -0.52
N LYS A 131 12.92 -3.37 -0.97
CA LYS A 131 13.16 -2.16 -0.17
C LYS A 131 12.35 -2.18 1.13
N MET A 132 11.09 -2.58 1.07
CA MET A 132 10.22 -2.69 2.25
C MET A 132 10.74 -3.74 3.22
N TYR A 133 11.13 -4.93 2.76
CA TYR A 133 11.73 -5.96 3.60
C TYR A 133 13.05 -5.52 4.24
N LEU A 134 13.91 -4.84 3.47
CA LEU A 134 15.16 -4.30 4.00
C LEU A 134 14.90 -3.24 5.08
N PHE A 135 13.94 -2.34 4.84
CA PHE A 135 13.54 -1.34 5.83
C PHE A 135 12.97 -1.99 7.10
N SER A 136 12.06 -2.96 6.96
CA SER A 136 11.53 -3.73 8.09
C SER A 136 12.64 -4.43 8.87
N PHE A 137 13.63 -5.01 8.19
CA PHE A 137 14.77 -5.66 8.83
C PHE A 137 15.61 -4.68 9.66
N ILE A 138 15.91 -3.49 9.11
CA ILE A 138 16.63 -2.43 9.85
C ILE A 138 15.84 -2.00 11.09
N VAL A 139 14.54 -1.80 10.95
CA VAL A 139 13.66 -1.44 12.08
C VAL A 139 13.68 -2.53 13.15
N LEU A 140 13.60 -3.81 12.78
CA LEU A 140 13.68 -4.92 13.73
C LEU A 140 15.01 -4.93 14.51
N LEU A 141 16.13 -4.66 13.85
CA LEU A 141 17.44 -4.55 14.51
C LEU A 141 17.46 -3.37 15.49
N LEU A 142 17.00 -2.19 15.08
CA LEU A 142 16.93 -1.02 15.96
C LEU A 142 16.04 -1.29 17.18
N THR A 143 14.85 -1.84 16.97
CA THR A 143 13.92 -2.19 18.04
C THR A 143 14.53 -3.21 19.00
N SER A 144 15.25 -4.22 18.51
CA SER A 144 15.92 -5.19 19.37
C SER A 144 16.95 -4.55 20.30
N GLY A 145 17.76 -3.63 19.78
CA GLY A 145 18.75 -2.89 20.58
C GLY A 145 18.08 -1.98 21.62
N ILE A 146 17.01 -1.29 21.24
CA ILE A 146 16.23 -0.43 22.16
C ILE A 146 15.65 -1.25 23.31
N ILE A 147 15.03 -2.39 23.01
CA ILE A 147 14.46 -3.29 24.02
C ILE A 147 15.56 -3.78 24.96
N MET A 148 16.68 -4.26 24.40
CA MET A 148 17.79 -4.76 25.19
C MET A 148 18.34 -3.70 26.16
N ASN A 149 18.56 -2.49 25.67
CA ASN A 149 19.06 -1.37 26.48
C ASN A 149 18.06 -0.94 27.55
N SER A 150 16.77 -0.91 27.23
CA SER A 150 15.71 -0.54 28.16
C SER A 150 15.59 -1.54 29.30
N VAL A 151 15.56 -2.85 29.00
CA VAL A 151 15.51 -3.91 30.02
C VAL A 151 16.77 -3.87 30.87
N LEU A 152 17.96 -3.70 30.26
CA LEU A 152 19.21 -3.61 30.99
C LEU A 152 19.21 -2.44 31.98
N SER A 153 18.75 -1.25 31.56
CA SER A 153 18.65 -0.07 32.42
C SER A 153 17.68 -0.30 33.59
N SER A 154 16.47 -0.77 33.30
CA SER A 154 15.42 -0.98 34.31
C SER A 154 15.84 -1.98 35.39
N VAL A 155 16.57 -3.02 34.99
CA VAL A 155 17.07 -4.04 35.93
C VAL A 155 18.30 -3.54 36.68
N MET A 156 19.17 -2.73 36.05
CA MET A 156 20.35 -2.17 36.73
C MET A 156 19.94 -1.22 37.86
N GLU A 157 18.90 -0.41 37.67
CA GLU A 157 18.32 0.45 38.72
C GLU A 157 17.82 -0.34 39.94
N ARG A 158 17.28 -1.54 39.71
CA ARG A 158 16.70 -2.42 40.75
C ARG A 158 17.60 -3.61 41.12
N LYS A 159 18.89 -3.53 40.79
CA LYS A 159 19.88 -4.61 41.01
C LYS A 159 20.00 -5.00 42.48
N LYS A 160 19.95 -4.04 43.41
CA LYS A 160 20.03 -4.27 44.86
C LYS A 160 18.84 -5.12 45.34
N ASP A 161 17.63 -4.77 44.93
CA ASP A 161 16.40 -5.49 45.31
C ASP A 161 16.42 -6.95 44.81
N LEU A 162 16.82 -7.15 43.54
CA LEU A 162 16.98 -8.48 42.95
C LEU A 162 18.08 -9.29 43.66
N GLY A 163 19.16 -8.63 44.08
CA GLY A 163 20.22 -9.23 44.89
C GLY A 163 19.72 -9.72 46.25
N THR A 164 18.90 -8.92 46.93
CA THR A 164 18.26 -9.28 48.20
C THR A 164 17.32 -10.47 48.04
N ILE A 165 16.50 -10.48 46.99
CA ILE A 165 15.60 -11.61 46.67
C ILE A 165 16.40 -12.90 46.44
N ARG A 166 17.62 -12.82 45.87
CA ARG A 166 18.52 -14.00 45.77
C ARG A 166 19.14 -14.41 47.09
N ALA A 167 19.49 -13.47 47.95
CA ALA A 167 20.10 -13.75 49.24
C ALA A 167 19.14 -14.53 50.17
N ILE A 168 17.83 -14.31 50.03
CA ILE A 168 16.79 -15.04 50.78
C ILE A 168 16.55 -16.47 50.19
N GLY A 169 17.24 -16.85 49.11
CA GLY A 169 17.24 -18.22 48.59
C GLY A 169 16.47 -18.43 47.29
N SER A 170 16.04 -17.36 46.60
CA SER A 170 15.36 -17.51 45.31
C SER A 170 16.27 -18.07 44.22
N SER A 171 15.67 -18.86 43.31
CA SER A 171 16.40 -19.44 42.18
C SER A 171 16.65 -18.41 41.07
N ARG A 172 17.70 -18.61 40.26
CA ARG A 172 17.97 -17.76 39.08
C ARG A 172 16.80 -17.77 38.08
N ARG A 173 16.10 -18.90 37.98
CA ARG A 173 14.93 -19.06 37.10
C ARG A 173 13.76 -18.17 37.54
N PHE A 174 13.58 -18.01 38.85
CA PHE A 174 12.55 -17.12 39.39
C PHE A 174 12.79 -15.67 38.97
N ILE A 175 14.03 -15.19 39.02
CA ILE A 175 14.36 -13.82 38.61
C ILE A 175 14.21 -13.61 37.10
N ILE A 176 14.64 -14.59 36.30
CA ILE A 176 14.42 -14.54 34.85
C ILE A 176 12.92 -14.44 34.55
N PHE A 177 12.10 -15.26 35.21
CA PHE A 177 10.65 -15.24 35.02
C PHE A 177 10.01 -13.93 35.47
N LEU A 178 10.48 -13.35 36.59
CA LEU A 178 10.03 -12.05 37.08
C LEU A 178 10.30 -10.95 36.03
N ILE A 179 11.53 -10.87 35.52
CA ILE A 179 11.92 -9.88 34.51
C ILE A 179 11.13 -10.10 33.21
N LEU A 180 11.01 -11.34 32.74
CA LEU A 180 10.26 -11.65 31.52
C LEU A 180 8.76 -11.31 31.67
N THR A 181 8.19 -11.49 32.86
CA THR A 181 6.78 -11.12 33.13
C THR A 181 6.60 -9.61 33.05
N GLU A 182 7.53 -8.82 33.59
CA GLU A 182 7.52 -7.36 33.46
C GLU A 182 7.57 -6.95 31.99
N VAL A 183 8.47 -7.56 31.20
CA VAL A 183 8.58 -7.31 29.76
C VAL A 183 7.31 -7.67 29.02
N VAL A 184 6.69 -8.81 29.33
CA VAL A 184 5.43 -9.26 28.73
C VAL A 184 4.31 -8.24 28.98
N ILE A 185 4.18 -7.75 30.21
CA ILE A 185 3.17 -6.76 30.57
C ILE A 185 3.41 -5.45 29.83
N ILE A 186 4.64 -4.94 29.84
CA ILE A 186 4.99 -3.69 29.14
C ILE A 186 4.75 -3.84 27.63
N THR A 187 5.17 -4.94 27.04
CA THR A 187 5.01 -5.23 25.60
C THR A 187 3.54 -5.34 25.22
N PHE A 188 2.70 -5.94 26.07
CA PHE A 188 1.27 -6.07 25.83
C PHE A 188 0.58 -4.71 25.72
N PHE A 189 0.79 -3.83 26.71
CA PHE A 189 0.23 -2.48 26.66
C PHE A 189 0.84 -1.64 25.53
N SER A 190 2.13 -1.82 25.23
CA SER A 190 2.78 -1.15 24.09
C SER A 190 2.18 -1.57 22.75
N CYS A 191 1.91 -2.87 22.56
CA CYS A 191 1.27 -3.39 21.35
C CYS A 191 -0.17 -2.89 21.23
N LEU A 192 -0.92 -2.84 22.34
CA LEU A 192 -2.29 -2.31 22.36
C LEU A 192 -2.31 -0.84 21.92
N ALA A 193 -1.47 0.00 22.54
CA ALA A 193 -1.35 1.41 22.20
C ALA A 193 -0.84 1.61 20.77
N GLY A 194 0.22 0.89 20.38
CA GLY A 194 0.82 0.99 19.05
C GLY A 194 -0.15 0.60 17.93
N THR A 195 -0.91 -0.49 18.13
CA THR A 195 -1.96 -0.91 17.18
C THR A 195 -3.06 0.14 17.09
N PHE A 196 -3.49 0.71 18.21
CA PHE A 196 -4.50 1.77 18.24
C PHE A 196 -4.06 3.03 17.48
N PHE A 197 -2.84 3.53 17.73
CA PHE A 197 -2.30 4.67 16.99
C PHE A 197 -2.09 4.37 15.50
N SER A 198 -1.54 3.19 15.19
CA SER A 198 -1.35 2.73 13.81
C SER A 198 -2.69 2.67 13.04
N TYR A 199 -3.75 2.20 13.70
CA TYR A 199 -5.10 2.18 13.13
C TYR A 199 -5.59 3.58 12.75
N ILE A 200 -5.47 4.54 13.68
CA ILE A 200 -5.95 5.91 13.48
C ILE A 200 -5.20 6.57 12.34
N ILE A 201 -3.87 6.44 12.33
CA ILE A 201 -3.01 6.99 11.28
C ILE A 201 -3.39 6.37 9.94
N THR A 202 -3.46 5.04 9.85
CA THR A 202 -3.81 4.34 8.60
C THR A 202 -5.20 4.75 8.11
N ARG A 203 -6.18 4.89 9.01
CA ARG A 203 -7.54 5.35 8.66
C ARG A 203 -7.55 6.76 8.10
N LYS A 204 -6.75 7.67 8.65
CA LYS A 204 -6.58 9.03 8.11
C LYS A 204 -5.91 9.00 6.74
N LEU A 205 -4.87 8.19 6.56
CA LEU A 205 -4.22 8.03 5.25
C LEU A 205 -5.15 7.40 4.21
N MET A 206 -6.06 6.49 4.60
CA MET A 206 -7.07 5.96 3.68
C MET A 206 -8.02 7.04 3.15
N GLN A 207 -8.25 8.13 3.90
CA GLN A 207 -9.10 9.24 3.44
C GLN A 207 -8.34 10.21 2.54
N VAL A 208 -7.10 10.55 2.90
CA VAL A 208 -6.29 11.53 2.18
C VAL A 208 -5.68 10.94 0.91
N GLY A 209 -5.32 9.66 0.94
CA GLY A 209 -4.57 8.99 -0.13
C GLY A 209 -3.11 9.47 -0.19
N PHE A 210 -2.22 8.59 -0.60
CA PHE A 210 -0.81 8.91 -0.80
C PHE A 210 -0.57 9.31 -2.26
N HIS A 211 -0.25 10.58 -2.49
CA HIS A 211 -0.01 11.12 -3.83
C HIS A 211 1.38 10.69 -4.30
N TYR A 212 1.43 9.96 -5.42
CA TYR A 212 2.65 9.39 -5.97
C TYR A 212 2.78 9.76 -7.46
N GLU A 213 2.65 11.05 -7.74
CA GLU A 213 2.56 11.59 -9.10
C GLU A 213 3.78 11.24 -9.96
N SER A 214 5.00 11.29 -9.39
CA SER A 214 6.25 11.04 -10.12
C SER A 214 6.36 9.63 -10.71
N VAL A 215 5.80 8.62 -10.05
CA VAL A 215 5.84 7.23 -10.52
C VAL A 215 4.61 6.87 -11.35
N ALA A 216 3.47 7.52 -11.09
CA ALA A 216 2.28 7.38 -11.92
C ALA A 216 2.53 7.87 -13.36
N GLU A 217 3.36 8.91 -13.52
CA GLU A 217 3.78 9.39 -14.85
C GLU A 217 4.71 8.40 -15.57
N MET A 218 5.58 7.70 -14.85
CA MET A 218 6.52 6.73 -15.43
C MET A 218 5.87 5.40 -15.81
N THR A 219 4.88 4.96 -15.03
CA THR A 219 4.38 3.58 -15.12
C THR A 219 3.10 3.42 -15.89
N GLN A 220 2.41 4.51 -16.28
CA GLN A 220 1.20 4.55 -17.11
C GLN A 220 -0.02 3.73 -16.59
N TYR A 221 0.16 2.80 -15.65
CA TYR A 221 -0.82 1.81 -15.23
C TYR A 221 -1.14 1.88 -13.73
N ILE A 222 -0.42 2.72 -12.96
CA ILE A 222 -0.62 2.92 -11.53
C ILE A 222 -1.37 4.25 -11.31
N PRO A 223 -2.50 4.26 -10.57
CA PRO A 223 -3.21 5.50 -10.27
C PRO A 223 -2.31 6.48 -9.49
N PRO A 224 -2.48 7.79 -9.69
CA PRO A 224 -1.64 8.82 -9.05
C PRO A 224 -1.80 8.90 -7.54
N VAL A 225 -2.85 8.29 -6.99
CA VAL A 225 -3.12 8.24 -5.56
C VAL A 225 -3.25 6.78 -5.13
N LEU A 226 -2.42 6.36 -4.18
CA LEU A 226 -2.49 5.05 -3.56
C LEU A 226 -3.22 5.14 -2.23
N TYR A 227 -4.20 4.25 -2.04
CA TYR A 227 -4.92 4.12 -0.79
C TYR A 227 -4.40 2.90 -0.04
N PRO A 228 -3.95 3.06 1.22
CA PRO A 228 -3.58 1.92 2.04
C PRO A 228 -4.75 0.95 2.16
N ALA A 229 -4.49 -0.34 2.04
CA ALA A 229 -5.48 -1.38 2.30
C ALA A 229 -5.11 -2.08 3.61
N ILE A 230 -6.07 -2.17 4.54
CA ILE A 230 -5.88 -2.92 5.78
C ILE A 230 -6.27 -4.37 5.51
N ASN A 231 -5.30 -5.27 5.62
CA ASN A 231 -5.56 -6.71 5.72
C ASN A 231 -5.50 -7.11 7.21
N PRO A 232 -6.64 -7.39 7.86
CA PRO A 232 -6.67 -7.67 9.30
C PRO A 232 -5.83 -8.88 9.69
N LEU A 233 -5.78 -9.91 8.85
CA LEU A 233 -5.04 -11.14 9.15
C LEU A 233 -3.54 -10.87 9.18
N ARG A 234 -3.00 -10.19 8.16
CA ARG A 234 -1.58 -9.83 8.10
C ARG A 234 -1.18 -8.94 9.28
N TRP A 235 -2.05 -7.98 9.61
CA TRP A 235 -1.78 -7.07 10.72
C TRP A 235 -1.71 -7.77 12.07
N ILE A 236 -2.63 -8.70 12.36
CA ILE A 236 -2.59 -9.51 13.58
C ILE A 236 -1.30 -10.35 13.64
N VAL A 237 -0.91 -10.97 12.52
CA VAL A 237 0.33 -11.75 12.42
C VAL A 237 1.55 -10.89 12.72
N ASP A 238 1.63 -9.67 12.17
CA ASP A 238 2.75 -8.75 12.40
C ASP A 238 2.83 -8.30 13.88
N VAL A 239 1.69 -8.05 14.52
CA VAL A 239 1.64 -7.68 15.96
C VAL A 239 2.10 -8.84 16.83
N ILE A 240 1.62 -10.06 16.57
CA ILE A 240 2.05 -11.26 17.31
C ILE A 240 3.55 -11.50 17.10
N PHE A 241 4.03 -11.35 15.87
CA PHE A 241 5.44 -11.49 15.55
C PHE A 241 6.31 -10.51 16.34
N LEU A 242 5.95 -9.23 16.39
CA LEU A 242 6.68 -8.22 17.16
C LEU A 242 6.62 -8.46 18.67
N PHE A 243 5.49 -8.94 19.17
CA PHE A 243 5.34 -9.31 20.58
C PHE A 243 6.30 -10.45 20.96
N VAL A 244 6.35 -11.51 20.16
CA VAL A 244 7.29 -12.62 20.35
C VAL A 244 8.74 -12.17 20.20
N TRP A 245 9.02 -11.32 19.20
CA TRP A 245 10.35 -10.74 18.97
C TRP A 245 10.87 -9.98 20.20
N ALA A 246 10.02 -9.16 20.84
CA ALA A 246 10.38 -8.42 22.03
C ALA A 246 10.74 -9.35 23.20
N ILE A 247 9.96 -10.42 23.40
CA ILE A 247 10.25 -11.43 24.44
C ILE A 247 11.59 -12.10 24.15
N ILE A 248 11.83 -12.57 22.92
CA ILE A 248 13.08 -13.24 22.53
C ILE A 248 14.29 -12.37 22.87
N TRP A 249 14.26 -11.09 22.50
CA TRP A 249 15.38 -10.18 22.73
C TRP A 249 15.57 -9.79 24.20
N SER A 250 14.51 -9.85 25.00
CA SER A 250 14.59 -9.60 26.45
C SER A 250 15.18 -10.76 27.25
N ILE A 251 15.23 -11.98 26.69
CA ILE A 251 15.80 -13.15 27.36
C ILE A 251 17.30 -12.94 27.64
N TYR A 252 18.04 -12.39 26.68
CA TYR A 252 19.48 -12.16 26.83
C TYR A 252 19.82 -11.30 28.07
N PRO A 253 19.30 -10.06 28.24
CA PRO A 253 19.59 -9.25 29.42
C PRO A 253 19.05 -9.89 30.71
N ALA A 254 17.88 -10.54 30.68
CA ALA A 254 17.32 -11.23 31.84
C ALA A 254 18.26 -12.35 32.36
N VAL A 255 18.80 -13.16 31.45
CA VAL A 255 19.74 -14.24 31.80
C VAL A 255 21.08 -13.69 32.25
N LEU A 256 21.60 -12.64 31.58
CA LEU A 256 22.86 -12.00 31.91
C LEU A 256 22.86 -11.55 33.38
N ILE A 257 21.79 -10.88 33.82
CA ILE A 257 21.70 -10.33 35.18
C ILE A 257 21.39 -11.41 36.22
N ALA A 258 20.53 -12.36 35.90
CA ALA A 258 20.26 -13.49 36.80
C ALA A 258 21.52 -14.33 37.11
N ARG A 259 22.56 -14.25 36.26
CA ARG A 259 23.87 -14.89 36.48
C ARG A 259 24.86 -14.03 37.27
N MET A 260 24.59 -12.74 37.49
CA MET A 260 25.51 -11.88 38.24
C MET A 260 25.65 -12.33 39.71
N PRO A 261 26.87 -12.34 40.29
CA PRO A 261 27.06 -12.73 41.70
C PRO A 261 26.46 -11.68 42.66
N PRO A 262 25.66 -12.09 43.67
CA PRO A 262 25.04 -11.15 44.61
C PRO A 262 26.05 -10.31 45.40
N VAL A 263 27.24 -10.88 45.68
CA VAL A 263 28.33 -10.20 46.40
C VAL A 263 28.89 -8.99 45.62
N LYS A 264 28.85 -9.00 44.29
CA LYS A 264 29.26 -7.84 43.47
C LYS A 264 28.23 -6.71 43.47
N ALA A 265 26.95 -7.00 43.73
CA ALA A 265 25.89 -6.00 43.75
C ALA A 265 25.88 -5.15 45.03
N LEU A 266 26.39 -5.70 46.14
CA LEU A 266 26.45 -5.03 47.45
C LEU A 266 27.77 -4.28 47.70
N ARG A 267 28.83 -4.59 46.94
CA ARG A 267 30.19 -4.08 47.18
C ARG A 267 30.58 -2.88 46.32
N GLU A 268 29.71 -2.41 45.42
CA GLU A 268 29.98 -1.23 44.56
C GLU A 268 29.90 0.11 45.32
N GLU A 269 29.59 0.11 46.63
CA GLU A 269 29.41 1.33 47.45
C GLU A 269 30.23 1.34 48.76
N ILE A 270 31.15 0.39 48.97
CA ILE A 270 32.11 0.43 50.09
C ILE A 270 33.49 0.80 49.57
#